data_AF-A0A3D0W7U8-F1
#
_entry.id   AF-A0A3D0W7U8-F1
#
_cell.length_a   1.000
_cell.length_b   1.000
_cell.length_c   1.000
_cell.angle_alpha   90.00
_cell.angle_beta   90.00
_cell.angle_gamma   90.00
#
_symmetry.space_group_name_H-M   'P 1'
#
loop_
_entity.id
_entity.type
_entity.pdbx_description
1 polymer ?
#
loop_
_entity_poly.entity_id
_entity_poly.type
_entity_poly.pdbx_seq_one_letter_code
_entity_poly.pdbx_strand_id
1 'polypeptide(L)' 'MASIEFQSSFKKINQKEWNDLTKSNPFLKIQFFQSLEESNSIGEGTGWHPFPVIVIHEEKLIG' A
#
# COMPACT_ATOMS: atom_id res chain seq x y z
N MET A 1 -12.02 -15.01 10.07
CA MET A 1 -12.86 -13.97 9.43
C MET A 1 -11.94 -12.95 8.81
N ALA A 2 -12.26 -12.41 7.63
CA ALA A 2 -11.45 -11.35 7.03
C ALA A 2 -11.79 -9.98 7.66
N SER A 3 -10.79 -9.13 7.86
CA SER A 3 -10.93 -7.74 8.32
C SER A 3 -10.43 -6.76 7.25
N ILE A 4 -10.97 -5.55 7.29
CA ILE A 4 -10.53 -4.43 6.44
C ILE A 4 -9.80 -3.44 7.33
N GLU A 5 -8.62 -3.00 6.91
CA GLU A 5 -7.81 -2.01 7.61
C GLU A 5 -7.46 -0.85 6.69
N PHE A 6 -7.48 0.35 7.26
CA PHE A 6 -7.05 1.57 6.58
C PHE A 6 -5.67 1.96 7.09
N GLN A 7 -4.76 2.24 6.16
CA GLN A 7 -3.40 2.65 6.47
C GLN A 7 -3.21 4.10 6.07
N SER A 8 -2.46 4.85 6.89
CA SER A 8 -2.17 6.27 6.63
C SER A 8 -0.96 6.47 5.69
N SER A 9 -0.31 5.38 5.27
CA SER A 9 0.85 5.40 4.36
C SER A 9 1.13 3.99 3.87
N PHE A 10 1.67 3.87 2.65
CA PHE A 10 2.15 2.59 2.10
C PHE A 10 3.37 2.04 2.85
N LYS A 11 4.08 2.86 3.65
CA LYS A 11 5.20 2.41 4.49
C LYS A 11 4.77 1.48 5.64
N LYS A 12 3.48 1.46 5.99
CA LYS A 12 2.93 0.63 7.07
C LYS A 12 2.56 -0.79 6.61
N ILE A 13 2.62 -1.07 5.32
CA ILE A 13 2.20 -2.35 4.74
C ILE A 13 3.43 -3.23 4.52
N ASN A 14 3.31 -4.54 4.80
CA ASN A 14 4.39 -5.48 4.58
C ASN A 14 4.73 -5.57 3.08
N GLN A 15 5.96 -5.19 2.73
CA GLN A 15 6.43 -5.15 1.34
C GLN A 15 6.40 -6.51 0.66
N LYS A 16 6.78 -7.58 1.36
CA LYS A 16 6.84 -8.91 0.76
C LYS A 16 5.43 -9.40 0.44
N GLU A 17 4.52 -9.33 1.40
CA GLU A 17 3.14 -9.81 1.21
C GLU A 17 2.41 -9.03 0.11
N TRP A 18 2.54 -7.71 0.09
CA TRP A 18 1.97 -6.90 -0.98
C TRP A 18 2.52 -7.28 -2.35
N ASN A 19 3.86 -7.40 -2.45
CA ASN A 19 4.50 -7.70 -3.72
C ASN A 19 4.23 -9.14 -4.22
N ASP A 20 3.93 -10.07 -3.32
CA ASP A 20 3.48 -11.42 -3.65
C ASP A 20 2.07 -11.40 -4.28
N LEU A 21 1.18 -10.49 -3.85
CA LEU A 21 -0.15 -10.30 -4.44
C LEU A 21 -0.09 -9.66 -5.84
N THR A 22 0.83 -8.71 -6.05
CA THR A 22 0.87 -7.88 -7.27
C THR A 22 1.75 -8.43 -8.39
N LYS A 23 2.44 -9.55 -8.15
CA LYS A 23 3.21 -10.33 -9.14
C LYS A 23 4.18 -9.48 -9.96
N SER A 24 4.01 -9.37 -11.29
CA SER A 24 4.99 -8.74 -12.19
C SER A 24 4.68 -7.30 -12.59
N ASN A 25 3.58 -6.71 -12.13
CA ASN A 25 3.23 -5.35 -12.53
C ASN A 25 4.05 -4.32 -11.72
N PRO A 26 4.95 -3.54 -12.35
CA PRO A 26 5.80 -2.58 -11.65
C PRO A 26 5.01 -1.43 -11.01
N PHE A 27 3.87 -1.03 -11.58
CA PHE A 27 3.02 0.04 -11.02
C PHE A 27 2.16 -0.41 -9.84
N LEU A 28 2.11 -1.72 -9.58
CA LEU A 28 1.46 -2.28 -8.39
C LEU A 28 2.47 -2.69 -7.33
N LYS A 29 3.78 -2.48 -7.55
CA LYS A 29 4.78 -2.73 -6.52
C LYS A 29 4.68 -1.69 -5.42
N ILE A 30 4.84 -2.11 -4.17
CA ILE A 30 4.73 -1.20 -3.03
C ILE A 30 5.74 -0.05 -3.11
N GLN A 31 6.92 -0.31 -3.69
CA GLN A 31 7.97 0.67 -3.86
C GLN A 31 7.56 1.81 -4.80
N PHE A 32 6.69 1.56 -5.78
CA PHE A 32 6.16 2.61 -6.64
C PHE A 32 5.37 3.63 -5.80
N PHE A 33 4.44 3.16 -4.97
CA PHE A 33 3.65 4.02 -4.09
C PHE A 33 4.49 4.71 -3.00
N GLN A 34 5.42 3.98 -2.38
CA GLN A 34 6.35 4.57 -1.41
C GLN A 34 7.21 5.66 -2.05
N SER A 35 7.64 5.49 -3.31
CA SER A 35 8.39 6.52 -4.05
C SER A 35 7.54 7.77 -4.31
N LEU A 36 6.23 7.61 -4.57
CA LEU A 36 5.32 8.76 -4.71
C LEU A 36 5.21 9.54 -3.39
N GLU A 37 5.10 8.85 -2.26
CA GLU A 37 5.07 9.48 -0.93
C GLU A 37 6.41 10.19 -0.63
N GLU A 38 7.54 9.52 -0.86
CA GLU A 38 8.88 10.04 -0.54
C GLU A 38 9.32 11.22 -1.42
N SER A 39 8.85 11.24 -2.67
CA SER A 39 9.13 12.34 -3.59
C SER A 39 8.20 13.54 -3.42
N ASN A 40 7.22 13.48 -2.50
CA ASN A 40 6.13 14.45 -2.37
C ASN A 40 5.32 14.62 -3.67
N SER A 41 5.26 13.58 -4.50
CA SER A 41 4.35 13.53 -5.65
C SER A 41 2.90 13.32 -5.21
N ILE A 42 2.71 12.73 -4.03
CA ILE A 42 1.44 12.66 -3.29
C ILE A 42 1.69 13.08 -1.84
N GLY A 43 0.64 13.36 -1.09
CA GLY A 43 0.68 13.82 0.30
C GLY A 43 0.16 15.24 0.46
N GLU A 44 0.59 15.89 1.54
CA GLU A 44 0.16 17.26 1.87
C GLU A 44 0.44 18.24 0.72
N GLY A 45 -0.54 19.08 0.40
CA GLY A 45 -0.42 20.10 -0.65
C GLY A 45 -0.55 19.59 -2.10
N THR A 46 -0.64 18.28 -2.33
CA THR A 46 -0.72 17.70 -3.70
C THR A 46 -2.16 17.46 -4.19
N GLY A 47 -3.16 17.65 -3.32
CA GLY A 47 -4.56 17.27 -3.57
C GLY A 47 -4.81 15.76 -3.55
N TRP A 48 -3.76 14.94 -3.44
CA TRP A 48 -3.82 13.48 -3.38
C TRP A 48 -3.19 12.98 -2.09
N HIS A 49 -4.02 12.60 -1.11
CA HIS A 49 -3.52 12.05 0.16
C HIS A 49 -3.53 10.51 0.13
N PRO A 50 -2.42 9.83 0.46
CA PRO A 50 -2.39 8.37 0.50
C PRO A 50 -3.30 7.83 1.60
N PHE A 51 -4.20 6.93 1.25
CA PHE A 51 -5.07 6.23 2.20
C PHE A 51 -5.33 4.78 1.77
N PRO A 52 -4.28 3.93 1.72
CA PRO A 52 -4.43 2.54 1.29
C PRO A 52 -5.38 1.75 2.18
N VAL A 53 -6.18 0.90 1.54
CA VAL A 53 -7.08 -0.06 2.18
C VAL A 53 -6.52 -1.45 1.96
N ILE A 54 -6.48 -2.27 3.01
CA ILE A 54 -6.00 -3.65 2.95
C ILE A 54 -7.02 -4.60 3.56
N VAL A 55 -6.98 -5.86 3.12
CA VAL A 55 -7.78 -6.97 3.61
C VAL A 55 -6.85 -7.99 4.26
N ILE A 56 -7.09 -8.25 5.55
CA ILE A 56 -6.34 -9.24 6.34
C ILE A 56 -7.22 -10.46 6.60
N HIS A 57 -6.67 -11.65 6.44
CA HIS A 57 -7.30 -12.91 6.83
C HIS A 57 -6.28 -13.82 7.49
N GLU A 58 -6.54 -14.28 8.71
CA GLU A 58 -5.61 -15.11 9.49
C GLU A 58 -4.20 -14.48 9.56
N GLU A 59 -4.16 -13.19 9.92
CA GLU A 59 -2.93 -12.36 10.01
C GLU A 59 -2.16 -12.15 8.70
N LYS A 60 -2.70 -12.62 7.57
CA LYS A 60 -2.09 -12.49 6.25
C LYS A 60 -2.79 -11.44 5.41
N LEU A 61 -2.01 -10.60 4.74
CA LEU A 61 -2.51 -9.72 3.70
C LEU A 61 -2.97 -10.53 2.47
N ILE A 62 -4.24 -10.34 2.08
CA ILE A 62 -4.86 -11.05 0.96
C ILE A 62 -5.44 -10.14 -0.12
N GLY A 63 -5.53 -8.82 0.12
CA GLY A 63 -6.07 -7.85 -0.83
C GLY A 63 -5.96 -6.43 -0.34
#